data_AF-A0A931QYC7-F1
#
_entry.id   AF-A0A931QYC7-F1
#
_cell.length_a   1.000
_cell.length_b   1.000
_cell.length_c   1.000
_cell.angle_alpha   90.00
_cell.angle_beta   90.00
_cell.angle_gamma   90.00
#
_symmetry.space_group_name_H-M   'P 1'
#
loop_
_entity.id
_entity.type
_entity.pdbx_description
1 polymer ?
#
loop_
_entity_poly.entity_id
_entity_poly.type
_entity_poly.pdbx_seq_one_letter_code
_entity_poly.pdbx_strand_id
1 'polypeptide(L)'
;MSFTLKILPLLFFASGASSLIFETIFTRLLTYTFGNTAHAVSTVLAAFLGGLAMGAYLIGRWVDRRPPSLWIYGVLELLVAVYCLFIPELFALLTQAYVVLHHRLELGPAALTAVRFGLAAVVILVPTALMGGTLPALARLVTAGQSEAPWRISRLYAWNTLGAALGTLASTYLLMPSLGVDGTIWLAVGINTLIFGSVALLASGASAAGSPTDESSAQEAQPAEASASKLRVVVLLAGAFLTGAVALAYEVIWTHALAFIIGNTVYAFGVMLFTFLCGLGLGAQIVARRLRRPEVWGRALALSQVFLALTIFCTLPLWTRIPDLFAQGLTKAFEFDVLSVAFLLSARIAYLGWKIYRRAAGTAFPLRRGIELVLEAILLTGLMGLDTSFVWKHEITYFLSAEFLRFFCAFYLLILPALLLGVSFPLLLHLASHRAVRVGASVGGIYAVNTLGAIFGSVLTGFAVLPQLGSLSTLRAAATLNLALGLGFALVLLRLDRLRRLLLAGVVASLAMIFWLGQGGWDAPRMSRGSYVYFDAGWPIDRVLYLKEDVQGGLTSVIETGEARVMLSNGKFQGNNAGEVGAQIRFALIPILFTQEFERALVIGLGTGNTLRTVA
;
A
#
# COMPACT_ATOMS: atom_id res chain seq x y z
N MET A 1 7.09 -21.46 27.11
CA MET A 1 6.64 -20.07 26.86
C MET A 1 7.70 -19.18 26.18
N SER A 2 8.98 -19.16 26.62
CA SER A 2 10.04 -18.30 26.02
C SER A 2 10.31 -18.57 24.53
N PHE A 3 10.34 -19.84 24.12
CA PHE A 3 10.55 -20.22 22.71
C PHE A 3 9.36 -19.84 21.81
N THR A 4 8.13 -20.15 22.25
CA THR A 4 6.89 -19.78 21.55
C THR A 4 6.82 -18.28 21.26
N LEU A 5 7.15 -17.43 22.26
CA LEU A 5 7.17 -15.98 22.10
C LEU A 5 8.24 -15.47 21.13
N LYS A 6 9.34 -16.21 20.93
CA LYS A 6 10.39 -15.86 19.97
C LYS A 6 10.00 -16.20 18.53
N ILE A 7 9.22 -17.26 18.32
CA ILE A 7 8.78 -17.74 17.00
C ILE A 7 7.54 -16.99 16.48
N LEU A 8 6.65 -16.54 17.37
CA LEU A 8 5.42 -15.84 17.00
C LEU A 8 5.58 -14.74 15.93
N PRO A 9 6.58 -13.83 16.02
CA PRO A 9 6.77 -12.83 14.97
C PRO A 9 7.08 -13.41 13.58
N LEU A 10 7.78 -14.55 13.50
CA LEU A 10 8.06 -15.23 12.24
C LEU A 10 6.80 -15.88 11.66
N LEU A 11 6.01 -16.55 12.49
CA LEU A 11 4.72 -17.11 12.06
C LEU A 11 3.78 -16.01 11.57
N PHE A 12 3.77 -14.88 12.28
CA PHE A 12 2.87 -13.78 11.95
C PHE A 12 3.36 -12.96 10.75
N PHE A 13 4.68 -12.95 10.47
CA PHE A 13 5.24 -12.52 9.20
C PHE A 13 4.76 -13.39 8.04
N ALA A 14 4.80 -14.72 8.19
CA ALA A 14 4.32 -15.64 7.16
C ALA A 14 2.80 -15.48 6.91
N SER A 15 2.01 -15.32 7.97
CA SER A 15 0.57 -15.01 7.90
C SER A 15 0.29 -13.69 7.16
N GLY A 16 1.11 -12.66 7.42
CA GLY A 16 1.01 -11.38 6.70
C GLY A 16 1.32 -11.54 5.23
N ALA A 17 2.38 -12.29 4.89
CA ALA A 17 2.75 -12.57 3.50
C ALA A 17 1.63 -13.30 2.74
N SER A 18 1.05 -14.36 3.32
CA SER A 18 -0.04 -15.08 2.67
C SER A 18 -1.31 -14.25 2.55
N SER A 19 -1.65 -13.43 3.55
CA SER A 19 -2.81 -12.54 3.50
C SER A 19 -2.76 -11.57 2.32
N LEU A 20 -1.61 -10.95 2.06
CA LEU A 20 -1.45 -10.03 0.92
C LEU A 20 -1.27 -10.75 -0.41
N ILE A 21 -0.72 -11.96 -0.42
CA ILE A 21 -0.79 -12.81 -1.62
C ILE A 21 -2.26 -13.05 -2.00
N PHE A 22 -3.13 -13.41 -1.06
CA PHE A 22 -4.56 -13.56 -1.34
C PHE A 22 -5.22 -12.25 -1.79
N GLU A 23 -4.89 -11.10 -1.20
CA GLU A 23 -5.40 -9.80 -1.64
C GLU A 23 -5.07 -9.51 -3.11
N THR A 24 -3.83 -9.78 -3.54
CA THR A 24 -3.42 -9.59 -4.94
C THR A 24 -4.15 -10.56 -5.89
N ILE A 25 -4.38 -11.81 -5.46
CA ILE A 25 -5.19 -12.79 -6.21
C ILE A 25 -6.63 -12.29 -6.36
N PHE A 26 -7.27 -11.82 -5.28
CA PHE A 26 -8.64 -11.30 -5.34
C PHE A 26 -8.75 -10.11 -6.31
N THR A 27 -7.75 -9.22 -6.30
CA THR A 27 -7.67 -8.08 -7.21
C THR A 27 -7.58 -8.52 -8.66
N ARG A 28 -6.75 -9.54 -8.93
CA ARG A 28 -6.61 -10.11 -10.27
C ARG A 28 -7.92 -10.77 -10.75
N LEU A 29 -8.55 -11.57 -9.90
CA LEU A 29 -9.81 -12.26 -10.23
C LEU A 29 -10.98 -11.28 -10.44
N LEU A 30 -11.10 -10.24 -9.62
CA LEU A 30 -12.14 -9.22 -9.81
C LEU A 30 -11.93 -8.35 -11.04
N THR A 31 -10.69 -8.17 -11.49
CA THR A 31 -10.42 -7.44 -12.74
C THR A 31 -11.10 -8.13 -13.92
N TYR A 32 -11.13 -9.47 -13.96
CA TYR A 32 -11.88 -10.23 -14.97
C TYR A 32 -13.40 -10.09 -14.84
N THR A 33 -13.91 -9.86 -13.61
CA THR A 33 -15.35 -9.73 -13.33
C THR A 33 -15.88 -8.34 -13.72
N PHE A 34 -15.15 -7.29 -13.37
CA PHE A 34 -15.57 -5.91 -13.61
C PHE A 34 -15.15 -5.38 -14.98
N GLY A 35 -14.11 -5.96 -15.61
CA GLY A 35 -13.52 -5.46 -16.86
C GLY A 35 -12.80 -4.11 -16.71
N ASN A 36 -12.78 -3.55 -15.50
CA ASN A 36 -12.14 -2.28 -15.15
C ASN A 36 -11.32 -2.48 -13.87
N THR A 37 -10.04 -2.16 -13.95
CA THR A 37 -9.08 -2.29 -12.85
C THR A 37 -9.43 -1.42 -11.64
N ALA A 38 -9.94 -0.20 -11.86
CA ALA A 38 -10.26 0.73 -10.77
C ALA A 38 -11.43 0.22 -9.90
N HIS A 39 -12.52 -0.24 -10.54
CA HIS A 39 -13.67 -0.80 -9.84
C HIS A 39 -13.32 -2.09 -9.10
N ALA A 40 -12.49 -2.95 -9.69
CA ALA A 40 -12.01 -4.17 -9.05
C ALA A 40 -11.18 -3.86 -7.80
N VAL A 41 -10.16 -2.99 -7.91
CA VAL A 41 -9.28 -2.60 -6.80
C VAL A 41 -10.07 -1.97 -5.66
N SER A 42 -10.98 -1.02 -5.95
CA SER A 42 -11.82 -0.40 -4.91
C SER A 42 -12.75 -1.41 -4.22
N THR A 43 -13.29 -2.37 -4.96
CA THR A 43 -14.15 -3.43 -4.40
C THR A 43 -13.36 -4.35 -3.48
N VAL A 44 -12.17 -4.80 -3.90
CA VAL A 44 -11.30 -5.62 -3.04
C VAL A 44 -10.92 -4.86 -1.79
N LEU A 45 -10.39 -3.64 -1.90
CA LEU A 45 -9.98 -2.84 -0.74
C LEU A 45 -11.14 -2.65 0.25
N ALA A 46 -12.33 -2.29 -0.23
CA ALA A 46 -13.49 -2.10 0.63
C ALA A 46 -13.92 -3.39 1.33
N ALA A 47 -14.03 -4.51 0.60
CA ALA A 47 -14.44 -5.79 1.15
C ALA A 47 -13.37 -6.40 2.08
N PHE A 48 -12.11 -6.28 1.71
CA PHE A 48 -10.96 -6.83 2.44
C PHE A 48 -10.74 -6.08 3.75
N LEU A 49 -10.67 -4.75 3.70
CA LEU A 49 -10.61 -3.91 4.90
C LEU A 49 -11.89 -4.07 5.73
N GLY A 50 -13.06 -4.14 5.11
CA GLY A 50 -14.33 -4.35 5.81
C GLY A 50 -14.35 -5.66 6.60
N GLY A 51 -13.85 -6.73 5.99
CA GLY A 51 -13.71 -8.03 6.64
C GLY A 51 -12.69 -7.98 7.77
N LEU A 52 -11.50 -7.41 7.56
CA LEU A 52 -10.50 -7.22 8.61
C LEU A 52 -11.10 -6.50 9.83
N ALA A 53 -11.83 -5.40 9.60
CA ALA A 53 -12.49 -4.63 10.66
C ALA A 53 -13.54 -5.46 11.41
N MET A 54 -14.40 -6.17 10.68
CA MET A 54 -15.44 -7.02 11.24
C MET A 54 -14.83 -8.17 12.07
N GLY A 55 -13.84 -8.85 11.51
CA GLY A 55 -13.08 -9.91 12.14
C GLY A 55 -12.43 -9.47 13.43
N ALA A 56 -11.68 -8.36 13.38
CA ALA A 56 -11.00 -7.80 14.52
C ALA A 56 -11.94 -7.48 15.68
N TYR A 57 -13.09 -6.89 15.37
CA TYR A 57 -14.09 -6.52 16.36
C TYR A 57 -14.81 -7.74 16.96
N LEU A 58 -15.31 -8.65 16.12
CA LEU A 58 -16.08 -9.82 16.55
C LEU A 58 -15.20 -10.85 17.25
N ILE A 59 -14.09 -11.24 16.62
CA ILE A 59 -13.17 -12.26 17.16
C ILE A 59 -12.43 -11.69 18.37
N GLY A 60 -12.05 -10.41 18.38
CA GLY A 60 -11.41 -9.79 19.54
C GLY A 60 -12.24 -9.90 20.82
N ARG A 61 -13.56 -9.67 20.74
CA ARG A 61 -14.49 -9.86 21.87
C ARG A 61 -14.71 -11.32 22.23
N TRP A 62 -14.74 -12.19 21.22
CA TRP A 62 -14.93 -13.62 21.40
C TRP A 62 -13.74 -14.30 22.08
N VAL A 63 -12.51 -13.86 21.78
CA VAL A 63 -11.28 -14.38 22.39
C VAL A 63 -11.11 -13.92 23.84
N ASP A 64 -11.54 -12.70 24.20
CA ASP A 64 -11.44 -12.22 25.59
C ASP A 64 -12.26 -13.06 26.59
N ARG A 65 -13.31 -13.75 26.12
CA ARG A 65 -14.14 -14.65 26.94
C ARG A 65 -13.51 -16.05 27.12
N ARG A 66 -12.31 -16.27 26.58
CA ARG A 66 -11.63 -17.57 26.55
C ARG A 66 -10.23 -17.47 27.17
N PRO A 67 -9.67 -18.60 27.63
CA PRO A 67 -8.28 -18.63 28.04
C PRO A 67 -7.36 -18.25 26.88
N PRO A 68 -6.25 -17.54 27.14
CA PRO A 68 -5.26 -17.21 26.12
C PRO A 68 -4.72 -18.50 25.50
N SER A 69 -4.97 -18.70 24.21
CA SER A 69 -4.62 -19.94 23.51
C SER A 69 -4.03 -19.66 22.14
N LEU A 70 -2.86 -20.24 21.89
CA LEU A 70 -2.23 -20.23 20.57
C LEU A 70 -3.04 -21.02 19.54
N TRP A 71 -3.82 -22.02 20.00
CA TRP A 71 -4.66 -22.85 19.12
C TRP A 71 -5.68 -22.03 18.35
N ILE A 72 -6.26 -21.00 18.97
CA ILE A 72 -7.23 -20.11 18.30
C ILE A 72 -6.59 -19.47 17.06
N TYR A 73 -5.36 -18.95 17.19
CA TYR A 73 -4.62 -18.38 16.07
C TYR A 73 -4.39 -19.42 14.97
N GLY A 74 -3.90 -20.61 15.32
CA GLY A 74 -3.68 -21.68 14.34
C GLY A 74 -4.95 -22.10 13.59
N VAL A 75 -6.08 -22.22 14.29
CA VAL A 75 -7.36 -22.58 13.67
C VAL A 75 -7.84 -21.49 12.70
N LEU A 76 -7.69 -20.20 13.04
CA LEU A 76 -8.01 -19.11 12.12
C LEU A 76 -7.19 -19.21 10.83
N GLU A 77 -5.89 -19.48 10.94
CA GLU A 77 -5.00 -19.65 9.79
C GLU A 77 -5.41 -20.86 8.92
N LEU A 78 -5.77 -21.98 9.54
CA LEU A 78 -6.28 -23.16 8.83
C LEU A 78 -7.60 -22.87 8.10
N LEU A 79 -8.54 -22.18 8.75
CA LEU A 79 -9.82 -21.82 8.14
C LEU A 79 -9.63 -20.88 6.95
N VAL A 80 -8.69 -19.93 7.02
CA VAL A 80 -8.28 -19.11 5.86
C VAL A 80 -7.75 -20.01 4.73
N ALA A 81 -6.85 -20.93 5.05
CA ALA A 81 -6.27 -21.86 4.07
C ALA A 81 -7.35 -22.68 3.36
N VAL A 82 -8.25 -23.31 4.12
CA VAL A 82 -9.34 -24.15 3.60
C VAL A 82 -10.31 -23.33 2.76
N TYR A 83 -10.72 -22.15 3.21
CA TYR A 83 -11.64 -21.30 2.45
C TYR A 83 -11.01 -20.83 1.13
N CYS A 84 -9.74 -20.41 1.16
CA CYS A 84 -9.06 -19.89 -0.01
C CYS A 84 -8.79 -20.92 -1.11
N LEU A 85 -8.84 -22.23 -0.79
CA LEU A 85 -8.80 -23.29 -1.80
C LEU A 85 -9.99 -23.23 -2.77
N PHE A 86 -11.16 -22.79 -2.28
CA PHE A 86 -12.39 -22.74 -3.08
C PHE A 86 -12.62 -21.39 -3.76
N ILE A 87 -11.68 -20.45 -3.66
CA ILE A 87 -11.84 -19.10 -4.23
C ILE A 87 -12.06 -19.11 -5.74
N PRO A 88 -11.32 -19.88 -6.56
CA PRO A 88 -11.56 -19.95 -8.00
C PRO A 88 -13.00 -20.38 -8.33
N GLU A 89 -13.51 -21.41 -7.66
CA GLU A 89 -14.87 -21.93 -7.84
C GLU A 89 -15.92 -20.92 -7.35
N LEU A 90 -15.68 -20.25 -6.22
CA LEU A 90 -16.58 -19.21 -5.71
C LEU A 90 -16.66 -18.02 -6.66
N PHE A 91 -15.56 -17.63 -7.31
CA PHE A 91 -15.57 -16.58 -8.33
C PHE A 91 -16.23 -17.02 -9.63
N ALA A 92 -16.09 -18.29 -10.02
CA ALA A 92 -16.82 -18.86 -11.14
C ALA A 92 -18.35 -18.86 -10.87
N LEU A 93 -18.75 -19.27 -9.66
CA LEU A 93 -20.15 -19.24 -9.21
C LEU A 93 -20.68 -17.80 -9.15
N LEU A 94 -19.89 -16.86 -8.61
CA LEU A 94 -20.21 -15.43 -8.62
C LEU A 94 -20.47 -14.95 -10.05
N THR A 95 -19.63 -15.38 -10.99
CA THR A 95 -19.74 -14.99 -12.40
C THR A 95 -21.04 -15.50 -13.01
N GLN A 96 -21.34 -16.78 -12.81
CA GLN A 96 -22.60 -17.38 -13.24
C GLN A 96 -23.81 -16.67 -12.61
N ALA A 97 -23.75 -16.37 -11.31
CA ALA A 97 -24.83 -15.73 -10.58
C ALA A 97 -25.17 -14.34 -11.12
N TYR A 98 -24.18 -13.46 -11.34
CA TYR A 98 -24.47 -12.12 -11.85
C TYR A 98 -24.92 -12.15 -13.32
N VAL A 99 -24.42 -13.08 -14.13
CA VAL A 99 -24.84 -13.23 -15.54
C VAL A 99 -26.30 -13.66 -15.62
N VAL A 100 -26.69 -14.67 -14.82
CA VAL A 100 -28.09 -15.11 -14.72
C VAL A 100 -28.98 -13.98 -14.23
N LEU A 101 -28.54 -13.22 -13.23
CA LEU A 101 -29.33 -12.11 -12.69
C LEU A 101 -29.48 -10.97 -13.70
N HIS A 102 -28.42 -10.65 -14.45
CA HIS A 102 -28.47 -9.65 -15.53
C HIS A 102 -29.46 -10.05 -16.62
N HIS A 103 -29.44 -11.30 -17.07
CA HIS A 103 -30.39 -11.79 -18.08
C HIS A 103 -31.84 -11.86 -17.59
N ARG A 104 -32.07 -12.24 -16.33
CA ARG A 104 -33.43 -12.38 -15.78
C ARG A 104 -34.09 -11.06 -15.41
N LEU A 105 -33.30 -10.10 -14.93
CA LEU A 105 -33.81 -8.81 -14.44
C LEU A 105 -33.48 -7.64 -15.37
N GLU A 106 -32.84 -7.89 -16.51
CA GLU A 106 -32.40 -6.88 -17.48
C GLU A 106 -31.66 -5.71 -16.81
N LEU A 107 -30.73 -6.05 -15.91
CA LEU A 107 -30.07 -5.06 -15.05
C LEU A 107 -29.31 -4.01 -15.88
N GLY A 108 -29.63 -2.73 -15.68
CA GLY A 108 -28.83 -1.63 -16.22
C GLY A 108 -27.40 -1.59 -15.65
N PRO A 109 -26.47 -0.79 -16.24
CA PRO A 109 -25.05 -0.81 -15.90
C PRO A 109 -24.75 -0.55 -14.41
N ALA A 110 -25.47 0.38 -13.78
CA ALA A 110 -25.29 0.71 -12.37
C ALA A 110 -25.76 -0.44 -11.46
N ALA A 111 -26.92 -1.02 -11.75
CA ALA A 111 -27.45 -2.15 -10.99
C ALA A 111 -26.57 -3.40 -11.12
N LEU A 112 -26.07 -3.68 -12.33
CA LEU A 112 -25.11 -4.76 -12.58
C LEU A 112 -23.81 -4.58 -11.77
N THR A 113 -23.29 -3.35 -11.73
CA THR A 113 -22.09 -3.03 -10.93
C THR A 113 -22.34 -3.23 -9.44
N ALA A 114 -23.50 -2.80 -8.93
CA ALA A 114 -23.88 -2.99 -7.53
C ALA A 114 -24.03 -4.47 -7.16
N VAL A 115 -24.61 -5.30 -8.04
CA VAL A 115 -24.71 -6.75 -7.86
C VAL A 115 -23.33 -7.40 -7.82
N ARG A 116 -22.46 -7.08 -8.80
CA ARG A 116 -21.07 -7.59 -8.83
C ARG A 116 -20.33 -7.24 -7.55
N PHE A 117 -20.46 -5.99 -7.09
CA PHE A 117 -19.88 -5.52 -5.83
C PHE A 117 -20.41 -6.33 -4.63
N GLY A 118 -21.74 -6.48 -4.50
CA GLY A 118 -22.34 -7.20 -3.38
C GLY A 118 -21.91 -8.66 -3.31
N LEU A 119 -21.92 -9.37 -4.45
CA LEU A 119 -21.48 -10.76 -4.52
C LEU A 119 -19.98 -10.89 -4.22
N ALA A 120 -19.14 -10.01 -4.78
CA ALA A 120 -17.70 -10.01 -4.54
C ALA A 120 -17.37 -9.75 -3.06
N ALA A 121 -18.08 -8.79 -2.45
CA ALA A 121 -17.93 -8.47 -1.05
C ALA A 121 -18.22 -9.69 -0.18
N VAL A 122 -19.30 -10.44 -0.43
CA VAL A 122 -19.62 -11.66 0.35
C VAL A 122 -18.50 -12.70 0.27
N VAL A 123 -17.99 -12.98 -0.93
CA VAL A 123 -16.92 -13.98 -1.13
C VAL A 123 -15.64 -13.59 -0.40
N ILE A 124 -15.26 -12.31 -0.43
CA ILE A 124 -14.02 -11.78 0.17
C ILE A 124 -14.15 -11.57 1.69
N LEU A 125 -15.33 -11.21 2.19
CA LEU A 125 -15.54 -10.82 3.58
C LEU A 125 -15.24 -11.96 4.57
N VAL A 126 -15.52 -13.21 4.20
CA VAL A 126 -15.32 -14.39 5.07
C VAL A 126 -13.83 -14.62 5.40
N PRO A 127 -12.92 -14.84 4.43
CA PRO A 127 -11.52 -15.11 4.72
C PRO A 127 -10.85 -13.89 5.38
N THR A 128 -11.25 -12.69 4.99
CA THR A 128 -10.67 -11.45 5.52
C THR A 128 -11.13 -11.15 6.95
N ALA A 129 -12.36 -11.54 7.33
CA ALA A 129 -12.77 -11.55 8.73
C ALA A 129 -11.96 -12.54 9.59
N LEU A 130 -11.62 -13.70 9.06
CA LEU A 130 -10.72 -14.64 9.76
C LEU A 130 -9.32 -14.03 9.93
N MET A 131 -8.76 -13.45 8.85
CA MET A 131 -7.48 -12.72 8.90
C MET A 131 -7.50 -11.59 9.93
N GLY A 132 -8.60 -10.82 10.02
CA GLY A 132 -8.74 -9.71 10.96
C GLY A 132 -8.75 -10.14 12.43
N GLY A 133 -9.16 -11.38 12.71
CA GLY A 133 -9.16 -11.94 14.06
C GLY A 133 -7.81 -12.38 14.59
N THR A 134 -6.80 -12.52 13.72
CA THR A 134 -5.47 -13.05 14.08
C THR A 134 -4.71 -12.15 15.07
N LEU A 135 -4.69 -10.83 14.82
CA LEU A 135 -4.00 -9.87 15.69
C LEU A 135 -4.64 -9.79 17.09
N PRO A 136 -5.97 -9.66 17.27
CA PRO A 136 -6.59 -9.73 18.60
C PRO A 136 -6.32 -11.06 19.33
N ALA A 137 -6.33 -12.20 18.60
CA ALA A 137 -6.05 -13.50 19.18
C ALA A 137 -4.62 -13.58 19.74
N LEU A 138 -3.62 -13.16 18.95
CA LEU A 138 -2.24 -13.12 19.40
C LEU A 138 -1.98 -12.04 20.47
N ALA A 139 -2.67 -10.90 20.39
CA ALA A 139 -2.59 -9.85 21.41
C ALA A 139 -3.04 -10.40 22.77
N ARG A 140 -4.17 -11.11 22.84
CA ARG A 140 -4.63 -11.75 24.08
C ARG A 140 -3.59 -12.73 24.65
N LEU A 141 -2.93 -13.50 23.79
CA LEU A 141 -1.91 -14.45 24.20
C LEU A 141 -0.66 -13.77 24.79
N VAL A 142 -0.12 -12.73 24.12
CA VAL A 142 1.13 -12.09 24.55
C VAL A 142 0.96 -11.13 25.74
N THR A 143 -0.28 -10.76 26.05
CA THR A 143 -0.64 -9.88 27.18
C THR A 143 -1.01 -10.64 28.45
N ALA A 144 -1.19 -11.97 28.37
CA ALA A 144 -1.48 -12.80 29.53
C ALA A 144 -0.32 -12.76 30.55
N GLY A 145 -0.51 -12.02 31.65
CA GLY A 145 0.36 -12.03 32.83
C GLY A 145 1.66 -11.23 32.76
N GLN A 146 1.81 -10.25 31.86
CA GLN A 146 3.08 -9.50 31.71
C GLN A 146 2.91 -7.98 31.59
N SER A 147 3.77 -7.23 32.30
CA SER A 147 3.88 -5.76 32.27
C SER A 147 4.41 -5.20 30.94
N GLU A 148 5.06 -6.04 30.14
CA GLU A 148 5.67 -5.71 28.84
C GLU A 148 4.71 -5.89 27.63
N ALA A 149 3.40 -5.95 27.90
CA ALA A 149 2.35 -6.26 26.93
C ALA A 149 2.28 -5.37 25.67
N PRO A 150 2.35 -4.02 25.73
CA PRO A 150 2.07 -3.17 24.56
C PRO A 150 3.08 -3.29 23.42
N TRP A 151 4.38 -3.29 23.73
CA TRP A 151 5.41 -3.31 22.69
C TRP A 151 5.47 -4.66 21.95
N ARG A 152 5.02 -5.75 22.59
CA ARG A 152 4.90 -7.06 21.94
C ARG A 152 3.82 -7.07 20.87
N ILE A 153 2.67 -6.45 21.14
CA ILE A 153 1.60 -6.26 20.16
C ILE A 153 2.15 -5.47 18.96
N SER A 154 2.83 -4.35 19.21
CA SER A 154 3.43 -3.53 18.15
C SER A 154 4.50 -4.28 17.35
N ARG A 155 5.29 -5.14 18.00
CA ARG A 155 6.25 -6.02 17.33
C ARG A 155 5.55 -7.06 16.44
N LEU A 156 4.46 -7.67 16.91
CA LEU A 156 3.68 -8.61 16.10
C LEU A 156 3.10 -7.90 14.88
N TYR A 157 2.42 -6.78 15.07
CA TYR A 157 1.90 -5.95 13.97
C TYR A 157 3.02 -5.59 12.97
N ALA A 158 4.18 -5.13 13.44
CA ALA A 158 5.31 -4.80 12.58
C ALA A 158 5.76 -5.97 11.68
N TRP A 159 5.94 -7.15 12.25
CA TRP A 159 6.38 -8.33 11.48
C TRP A 159 5.30 -8.82 10.53
N ASN A 160 4.03 -8.77 10.91
CA ASN A 160 2.92 -9.09 10.01
C ASN A 160 2.85 -8.12 8.82
N THR A 161 2.94 -6.82 9.05
CA THR A 161 2.92 -5.82 7.98
C THR A 161 4.16 -5.90 7.07
N LEU A 162 5.34 -6.24 7.60
CA LEU A 162 6.53 -6.50 6.77
C LEU A 162 6.40 -7.77 5.94
N GLY A 163 5.77 -8.81 6.49
CA GLY A 163 5.44 -10.03 5.76
C GLY A 163 4.47 -9.72 4.62
N ALA A 164 3.42 -8.96 4.91
CA ALA A 164 2.46 -8.44 3.96
C ALA A 164 3.11 -7.66 2.81
N ALA A 165 4.08 -6.78 3.12
CA ALA A 165 4.86 -6.09 2.10
C ALA A 165 5.61 -7.08 1.19
N LEU A 166 6.32 -8.05 1.76
CA LEU A 166 7.04 -9.06 0.98
C LEU A 166 6.08 -9.92 0.15
N GLY A 167 4.94 -10.33 0.70
CA GLY A 167 3.91 -11.09 0.01
C GLY A 167 3.35 -10.36 -1.22
N THR A 168 3.12 -9.05 -1.09
CA THR A 168 2.68 -8.18 -2.21
C THR A 168 3.72 -8.12 -3.32
N LEU A 169 4.99 -7.89 -2.96
CA LEU A 169 6.07 -7.80 -3.95
C LEU A 169 6.33 -9.14 -4.63
N ALA A 170 6.37 -10.22 -3.84
CA ALA A 170 6.58 -11.58 -4.33
C ALA A 170 5.43 -12.02 -5.24
N SER A 171 4.17 -11.82 -4.85
CA SER A 171 3.01 -12.15 -5.70
C SER A 171 3.03 -11.40 -7.03
N THR A 172 3.34 -10.11 -7.00
CA THR A 172 3.35 -9.23 -8.18
C THR A 172 4.47 -9.58 -9.17
N TYR A 173 5.70 -9.78 -8.69
CA TYR A 173 6.87 -9.93 -9.57
C TYR A 173 7.33 -11.38 -9.78
N LEU A 174 7.00 -12.29 -8.86
CA LEU A 174 7.54 -13.65 -8.87
C LEU A 174 6.45 -14.71 -8.99
N LEU A 175 5.50 -14.76 -8.04
CA LEU A 175 4.60 -15.89 -7.89
C LEU A 175 3.55 -15.93 -9.01
N MET A 176 2.80 -14.86 -9.25
CA MET A 176 1.79 -14.87 -10.32
C MET A 176 2.40 -15.05 -11.72
N PRO A 177 3.53 -14.39 -12.08
CA PRO A 177 4.18 -14.63 -13.38
C PRO A 177 4.73 -16.05 -13.56
N SER A 178 5.22 -16.70 -12.50
CA SER A 178 5.87 -18.03 -12.62
C SER A 178 4.96 -19.22 -12.35
N LEU A 179 4.05 -19.11 -11.39
CA LEU A 179 3.17 -20.19 -10.93
C LEU A 179 1.73 -20.03 -11.43
N GLY A 180 1.40 -18.90 -12.06
CA GLY A 180 0.02 -18.53 -12.36
C GLY A 180 -0.80 -18.22 -11.10
N VAL A 181 -2.10 -17.97 -11.28
CA VAL A 181 -3.01 -17.69 -10.16
C VAL A 181 -3.16 -18.91 -9.26
N ASP A 182 -3.39 -20.09 -9.85
CA ASP A 182 -3.64 -21.32 -9.09
C ASP A 182 -2.43 -21.77 -8.27
N GLY A 183 -1.24 -21.78 -8.86
CA GLY A 183 -0.02 -22.13 -8.12
C GLY A 183 0.30 -21.12 -7.01
N THR A 184 -0.05 -19.85 -7.19
CA THR A 184 0.07 -18.83 -6.15
C THR A 184 -0.92 -19.06 -5.00
N ILE A 185 -2.16 -19.50 -5.29
CA ILE A 185 -3.14 -19.91 -4.26
C ILE A 185 -2.60 -21.09 -3.46
N TRP A 186 -2.13 -22.16 -4.13
CA TRP A 186 -1.59 -23.33 -3.46
C TRP A 186 -0.42 -23.01 -2.53
N LEU A 187 0.49 -22.13 -2.97
CA LEU A 187 1.60 -21.68 -2.13
C LEU A 187 1.11 -20.94 -0.88
N ALA A 188 0.18 -19.99 -1.03
CA ALA A 188 -0.39 -19.24 0.10
C ALA A 188 -1.13 -20.16 1.08
N VAL A 189 -1.95 -21.09 0.59
CA VAL A 189 -2.61 -22.13 1.40
C VAL A 189 -1.58 -23.00 2.13
N GLY A 190 -0.49 -23.37 1.45
CA GLY A 190 0.62 -24.10 2.06
C GLY A 190 1.26 -23.34 3.22
N ILE A 191 1.48 -22.03 3.07
CA ILE A 191 1.99 -21.17 4.14
C ILE A 191 1.06 -21.19 5.36
N ASN A 192 -0.25 -20.94 5.18
CA ASN A 192 -1.21 -20.95 6.29
C ASN A 192 -1.32 -22.34 6.96
N THR A 193 -1.26 -23.42 6.18
CA THR A 193 -1.27 -24.80 6.70
C THR A 193 -0.02 -25.12 7.51
N LEU A 194 1.17 -24.65 7.07
CA LEU A 194 2.42 -24.78 7.82
C LEU A 194 2.41 -23.97 9.12
N ILE A 195 1.75 -22.81 9.13
CA ILE A 195 1.54 -22.02 10.36
C ILE A 195 0.67 -22.82 11.33
N PHE A 196 -0.44 -23.40 10.87
CA PHE A 196 -1.27 -24.28 11.71
C PHE A 196 -0.49 -25.49 12.24
N GLY A 197 0.26 -26.19 11.40
CA GLY A 197 1.09 -27.32 11.81
C GLY A 197 2.14 -26.92 12.86
N SER A 198 2.78 -25.76 12.68
CA SER A 198 3.72 -25.20 13.65
C SER A 198 3.03 -24.87 14.98
N VAL A 199 1.83 -24.30 14.93
CA VAL A 199 1.02 -24.02 16.12
C VAL A 199 0.62 -25.31 16.83
N ALA A 200 0.21 -26.35 16.09
CA ALA A 200 -0.18 -27.63 16.66
C ALA A 200 0.98 -28.28 17.43
N LEU A 201 2.19 -28.27 16.86
CA LEU A 201 3.42 -28.76 17.52
C LEU A 201 3.80 -27.95 18.76
N LEU A 202 3.62 -26.62 18.71
CA LEU A 202 3.93 -25.73 19.84
C LEU A 202 2.87 -25.81 20.95
N ALA A 203 1.62 -26.12 20.60
CA ALA A 203 0.51 -26.28 21.54
C ALA A 203 0.53 -27.67 22.21
N SER A 204 0.93 -28.74 21.51
CA SER A 204 1.03 -30.09 22.07
C SER A 204 2.14 -30.24 23.13
N GLY A 205 3.15 -29.36 23.11
CA GLY A 205 4.20 -29.30 24.13
C GLY A 205 3.85 -28.46 25.37
N ALA A 206 2.69 -27.81 25.39
CA ALA A 206 2.24 -26.96 26.49
C ALA A 206 1.06 -27.62 27.23
N SER A 207 1.36 -28.69 27.98
CA SER A 207 0.38 -29.28 28.90
C SER A 207 0.07 -28.30 30.03
N ALA A 208 -1.20 -28.28 30.41
CA ALA A 208 -1.91 -27.34 31.28
C ALA A 208 -1.10 -26.73 32.45
N ALA A 209 -1.11 -25.39 32.55
CA ALA A 209 -0.84 -24.69 33.81
C ALA A 209 -1.64 -23.38 33.87
N GLY A 210 -2.60 -23.33 34.80
CA GLY A 210 -3.25 -22.09 35.27
C GLY A 210 -4.76 -22.06 35.10
N SER A 211 -5.48 -22.66 36.04
CA SER A 211 -6.90 -22.36 36.31
C SER A 211 -7.08 -20.87 36.70
N PRO A 212 -8.26 -20.29 36.43
CA PRO A 212 -8.54 -18.89 36.76
C PRO A 212 -8.70 -18.75 38.27
N THR A 213 -7.80 -18.01 38.93
CA THR A 213 -8.09 -17.43 40.24
C THR A 213 -8.87 -16.14 40.02
N ASP A 214 -10.16 -16.22 40.29
CA ASP A 214 -10.95 -15.07 40.73
C ASP A 214 -10.31 -14.54 42.01
N GLU A 215 -9.88 -13.28 42.01
CA GLU A 215 -10.03 -12.45 43.20
C GLU A 215 -10.16 -10.98 42.82
N SER A 216 -11.31 -10.46 43.25
CA SER A 216 -11.77 -9.09 43.22
C SER A 216 -10.78 -8.14 43.88
N SER A 217 -10.45 -7.05 43.19
CA SER A 217 -10.32 -5.74 43.84
C SER A 217 -10.89 -4.70 42.90
N ALA A 218 -12.22 -4.60 42.92
CA ALA A 218 -12.93 -3.43 42.44
C ALA A 218 -12.57 -2.24 43.32
N GLN A 219 -11.55 -1.48 42.93
CA GLN A 219 -11.38 -0.11 43.41
C GLN A 219 -12.36 0.79 42.65
N GLU A 220 -13.34 1.32 43.39
CA GLU A 220 -14.28 2.35 42.94
C GLU A 220 -13.51 3.55 42.37
N ALA A 221 -13.69 3.81 41.08
CA ALA A 221 -13.19 5.00 40.42
C ALA A 221 -14.08 6.21 40.77
N GLN A 222 -13.47 7.25 41.33
CA GLN A 222 -14.14 8.49 41.74
C GLN A 222 -14.81 9.23 40.55
N PRO A 223 -15.94 9.94 40.75
CA PRO A 223 -16.76 10.50 39.67
C PRO A 223 -16.09 11.60 38.82
N ALA A 224 -15.04 12.26 39.32
CA ALA A 224 -14.34 13.35 38.63
C ALA A 224 -13.36 12.86 37.53
N GLU A 225 -12.83 11.63 37.64
CA GLU A 225 -11.99 11.02 36.59
C GLU A 225 -12.80 10.43 35.42
N ALA A 226 -14.11 10.24 35.60
CA ALA A 226 -15.00 9.62 34.60
C ALA A 226 -15.28 10.50 33.37
N SER A 227 -15.20 11.84 33.50
CA SER A 227 -15.41 12.77 32.38
C SER A 227 -14.14 12.95 31.53
N ALA A 228 -12.98 13.06 32.18
CA ALA A 228 -11.67 13.10 31.53
C ALA A 228 -11.32 11.76 30.85
N SER A 229 -11.82 10.63 31.37
CA SER A 229 -11.64 9.32 30.74
C SER A 229 -12.49 9.13 29.48
N LYS A 230 -13.74 9.64 29.45
CA LYS A 230 -14.62 9.59 28.27
C LYS A 230 -14.06 10.40 27.10
N LEU A 231 -13.67 11.65 27.33
CA LEU A 231 -13.09 12.50 26.28
C LEU A 231 -11.83 11.86 25.68
N ARG A 232 -10.97 11.28 26.52
CA ARG A 232 -9.76 10.58 26.07
C ARG A 232 -10.08 9.37 25.19
N VAL A 233 -11.07 8.55 25.55
CA VAL A 233 -11.50 7.40 24.75
C VAL A 233 -12.07 7.87 23.40
N VAL A 234 -12.92 8.89 23.39
CA VAL A 234 -13.48 9.47 22.15
C VAL A 234 -12.37 10.00 21.25
N VAL A 235 -11.39 10.72 21.80
CA VAL A 235 -10.25 11.25 21.02
C VAL A 235 -9.36 10.13 20.46
N LEU A 236 -9.16 9.03 21.19
CA LEU A 236 -8.41 7.89 20.67
C LEU A 236 -9.17 7.15 19.56
N LEU A 237 -10.48 7.00 19.67
CA LEU A 237 -11.31 6.38 18.63
C LEU A 237 -11.44 7.27 17.40
N ALA A 238 -11.73 8.56 17.58
CA ALA A 238 -11.74 9.54 16.50
C ALA A 238 -10.35 9.67 15.85
N GLY A 239 -9.30 9.66 16.66
CA GLY A 239 -7.92 9.62 16.20
C GLY A 239 -7.61 8.37 15.39
N ALA A 240 -8.05 7.18 15.83
CA ALA A 240 -7.92 5.94 15.07
C ALA A 240 -8.66 6.03 13.73
N PHE A 241 -9.90 6.51 13.73
CA PHE A 241 -10.69 6.69 12.50
C PHE A 241 -10.00 7.65 11.53
N LEU A 242 -9.64 8.86 11.98
CA LEU A 242 -9.07 9.89 11.11
C LEU A 242 -7.67 9.53 10.62
N THR A 243 -6.83 8.92 11.47
CA THR A 243 -5.50 8.46 11.04
C THR A 243 -5.60 7.33 10.01
N GLY A 244 -6.58 6.43 10.16
CA GLY A 244 -6.89 5.41 9.17
C GLY A 244 -7.39 6.00 7.84
N ALA A 245 -8.33 6.94 7.92
CA ALA A 245 -8.88 7.64 6.75
C ALA A 245 -7.77 8.35 5.96
N VAL A 246 -6.89 9.06 6.67
CA VAL A 246 -5.76 9.75 6.06
C VAL A 246 -4.74 8.78 5.46
N ALA A 247 -4.45 7.67 6.14
CA ALA A 247 -3.50 6.67 5.64
C ALA A 247 -3.94 6.10 4.29
N LEU A 248 -5.21 5.71 4.17
CA LEU A 248 -5.76 5.17 2.92
C LEU A 248 -6.06 6.26 1.89
N ALA A 249 -6.37 7.49 2.31
CA ALA A 249 -6.41 8.62 1.40
C ALA A 249 -5.05 8.81 0.71
N TYR A 250 -3.93 8.78 1.46
CA TYR A 250 -2.60 8.83 0.85
C TYR A 250 -2.35 7.68 -0.11
N GLU A 251 -2.71 6.45 0.27
CA GLU A 251 -2.56 5.29 -0.62
C GLU A 251 -3.30 5.50 -1.96
N VAL A 252 -4.56 5.97 -1.92
CA VAL A 252 -5.35 6.26 -3.13
C VAL A 252 -4.74 7.39 -3.95
N ILE A 253 -4.35 8.50 -3.31
CA ILE A 253 -3.78 9.66 -4.02
C ILE A 253 -2.42 9.33 -4.64
N TRP A 254 -1.57 8.60 -3.91
CA TRP A 254 -0.26 8.18 -4.41
C TRP A 254 -0.40 7.18 -5.55
N THR A 255 -1.31 6.21 -5.46
CA THR A 255 -1.60 5.30 -6.57
C THR A 255 -1.99 6.08 -7.82
N HIS A 256 -2.91 7.02 -7.68
CA HIS A 256 -3.40 7.84 -8.78
C HIS A 256 -2.29 8.77 -9.35
N ALA A 257 -1.52 9.45 -8.49
CA ALA A 257 -0.43 10.31 -8.94
C ALA A 257 0.71 9.52 -9.61
N LEU A 258 1.10 8.37 -9.05
CA LEU A 258 2.13 7.51 -9.63
C LEU A 258 1.72 6.93 -10.99
N ALA A 259 0.43 6.70 -11.22
CA ALA A 259 -0.08 6.13 -12.47
C ALA A 259 0.32 6.96 -13.72
N PHE A 260 0.41 8.29 -13.59
CA PHE A 260 0.83 9.18 -14.68
C PHE A 260 2.27 9.71 -14.56
N ILE A 261 3.01 9.33 -13.52
CA ILE A 261 4.40 9.78 -13.28
C ILE A 261 5.41 8.65 -13.50
N ILE A 262 5.08 7.44 -13.05
CA ILE A 262 5.93 6.24 -13.09
C ILE A 262 5.29 5.15 -13.97
N GLY A 263 3.95 5.17 -14.06
CA GLY A 263 3.15 4.39 -14.99
C GLY A 263 2.01 3.62 -14.34
N ASN A 264 0.97 3.35 -15.13
CA ASN A 264 -0.21 2.61 -14.70
C ASN A 264 -0.06 1.10 -14.99
N THR A 265 0.82 0.43 -14.26
CA THR A 265 1.05 -1.02 -14.39
C THR A 265 0.77 -1.73 -13.07
N VAL A 266 0.46 -3.03 -13.15
CA VAL A 266 0.31 -3.89 -11.95
C VAL A 266 1.60 -3.88 -11.11
N TYR A 267 2.75 -3.73 -11.77
CA TYR A 267 4.06 -3.60 -11.13
C TYR A 267 4.21 -2.29 -10.35
N ALA A 268 3.87 -1.14 -10.95
CA ALA A 268 3.93 0.16 -10.27
C ALA A 268 3.00 0.21 -9.04
N PHE A 269 1.81 -0.40 -9.14
CA PHE A 269 0.92 -0.59 -8.00
C PHE A 269 1.56 -1.46 -6.91
N GLY A 270 2.14 -2.61 -7.28
CA GLY A 270 2.83 -3.50 -6.35
C GLY A 270 4.01 -2.83 -5.62
N VAL A 271 4.78 -1.99 -6.32
CA VAL A 271 5.87 -1.18 -5.73
C VAL A 271 5.35 -0.16 -4.73
N MET A 272 4.26 0.54 -5.08
CA MET A 272 3.63 1.52 -4.20
C MET A 272 3.16 0.84 -2.91
N LEU A 273 2.39 -0.25 -3.03
CA LEU A 273 1.84 -0.99 -1.89
C LEU A 273 2.96 -1.62 -1.06
N PHE A 274 3.99 -2.21 -1.68
CA PHE A 274 5.18 -2.69 -0.98
C PHE A 274 5.84 -1.58 -0.15
N THR A 275 6.06 -0.40 -0.75
CA THR A 275 6.72 0.72 -0.07
C THR A 275 5.87 1.22 1.10
N PHE A 276 4.56 1.33 0.88
CA PHE A 276 3.60 1.73 1.90
C PHE A 276 3.63 0.78 3.10
N LEU A 277 3.46 -0.53 2.86
CA LEU A 277 3.47 -1.56 3.90
C LEU A 277 4.84 -1.68 4.59
N CYS A 278 5.94 -1.55 3.85
CA CYS A 278 7.29 -1.47 4.43
C CYS A 278 7.41 -0.30 5.40
N GLY A 279 6.95 0.89 5.01
CA GLY A 279 6.89 2.05 5.88
C GLY A 279 6.07 1.76 7.14
N LEU A 280 4.85 1.25 6.98
CA LEU A 280 3.97 0.91 8.10
C LEU A 280 4.64 -0.06 9.09
N GLY A 281 5.20 -1.15 8.58
CA GLY A 281 5.88 -2.17 9.38
C GLY A 281 7.16 -1.68 10.07
N LEU A 282 8.00 -0.91 9.35
CA LEU A 282 9.21 -0.31 9.94
C LEU A 282 8.88 0.75 10.99
N GLY A 283 7.85 1.58 10.76
CA GLY A 283 7.34 2.54 11.73
C GLY A 283 6.86 1.85 13.01
N ALA A 284 6.10 0.77 12.87
CA ALA A 284 5.67 -0.04 14.01
C ALA A 284 6.83 -0.69 14.76
N GLN A 285 7.86 -1.12 14.04
CA GLN A 285 9.08 -1.66 14.66
C GLN A 285 9.86 -0.58 15.43
N ILE A 286 9.86 0.67 14.96
CA ILE A 286 10.44 1.80 15.70
C ILE A 286 9.69 2.01 17.02
N VAL A 287 8.35 1.96 17.00
CA VAL A 287 7.55 2.04 18.23
C VAL A 287 7.89 0.91 19.20
N ALA A 288 7.93 -0.34 18.72
CA ALA A 288 8.22 -1.50 19.54
C ALA A 288 9.63 -1.48 20.17
N ARG A 289 10.63 -0.93 19.46
CA ARG A 289 12.03 -0.91 19.93
C ARG A 289 12.37 0.33 20.76
N ARG A 290 11.92 1.51 20.32
CA ARG A 290 12.40 2.80 20.85
C ARG A 290 11.39 3.53 21.72
N LEU A 291 10.08 3.32 21.54
CA LEU A 291 9.03 4.06 22.25
C LEU A 291 8.33 3.18 23.30
N ARG A 292 9.13 2.58 24.19
CA ARG A 292 8.62 1.66 25.22
C ARG A 292 7.98 2.35 26.43
N ARG A 293 8.36 3.60 26.73
CA ARG A 293 7.89 4.33 27.91
C ARG A 293 6.50 4.96 27.67
N PRO A 294 5.50 4.76 28.55
CA PRO A 294 4.16 5.32 28.37
C PRO A 294 4.11 6.85 28.25
N GLU A 295 5.02 7.54 28.95
CA GLU A 295 5.09 9.02 28.98
C GLU A 295 5.36 9.66 27.62
N VAL A 296 6.01 8.93 26.70
CA VAL A 296 6.39 9.47 25.39
C VAL A 296 5.34 9.23 24.31
N TRP A 297 4.36 8.34 24.52
CA TRP A 297 3.44 7.92 23.46
C TRP A 297 2.58 9.06 22.92
N GLY A 298 2.01 9.88 23.79
CA GLY A 298 1.19 11.03 23.37
C GLY A 298 2.00 12.07 22.58
N ARG A 299 3.25 12.35 23.01
CA ARG A 299 4.16 13.26 22.30
C ARG A 299 4.55 12.70 20.94
N ALA A 300 4.93 11.43 20.90
CA ALA A 300 5.34 10.75 19.68
C ALA A 300 4.20 10.68 18.65
N LEU A 301 2.95 10.48 19.10
CA LEU A 301 1.78 10.45 18.23
C LEU A 301 1.49 11.85 17.65
N ALA A 302 1.52 12.90 18.47
CA ALA A 302 1.33 14.26 17.97
C ALA A 302 2.43 14.66 16.97
N LEU A 303 3.69 14.36 17.31
CA LEU A 303 4.84 14.66 16.45
C LEU A 303 4.83 13.83 15.16
N SER A 304 4.41 12.57 15.17
CA SER A 304 4.37 11.75 13.95
C SER A 304 3.42 12.35 12.91
N GLN A 305 2.27 12.90 13.34
CA GLN A 305 1.33 13.58 12.44
C GLN A 305 1.91 14.88 11.86
N VAL A 306 2.56 15.70 12.70
CA VAL A 306 3.18 16.96 12.22
C VAL A 306 4.33 16.66 11.25
N PHE A 307 5.22 15.73 11.60
CA PHE A 307 6.31 15.35 10.70
C PHE A 307 5.80 14.71 9.42
N LEU A 308 4.71 13.93 9.48
CA LEU A 308 4.10 13.37 8.28
C LEU A 308 3.67 14.47 7.33
N ALA A 309 2.93 15.46 7.81
CA ALA A 309 2.52 16.61 7.02
C ALA A 309 3.71 17.36 6.39
N LEU A 310 4.77 17.61 7.17
CA LEU A 310 5.99 18.25 6.68
C LEU A 310 6.69 17.42 5.60
N THR A 311 6.75 16.10 5.76
CA THR A 311 7.37 15.22 4.76
C THR A 311 6.61 15.24 3.44
N ILE A 312 5.26 15.24 3.46
CA ILE A 312 4.46 15.40 2.24
C ILE A 312 4.82 16.70 1.53
N PHE A 313 4.82 17.81 2.27
CA PHE A 313 5.17 19.12 1.71
C PHE A 313 6.59 19.15 1.11
N CYS A 314 7.58 18.58 1.81
CA CYS A 314 8.94 18.48 1.31
C CYS A 314 9.05 17.58 0.06
N THR A 315 8.17 16.59 -0.10
CA THR A 315 8.17 15.74 -1.30
C THR A 315 7.50 16.39 -2.51
N LEU A 316 6.56 17.32 -2.35
CA LEU A 316 5.80 17.92 -3.48
C LEU A 316 6.69 18.38 -4.67
N PRO A 317 7.82 19.10 -4.46
CA PRO A 317 8.68 19.52 -5.57
C PRO A 317 9.45 18.37 -6.25
N LEU A 318 9.54 17.21 -5.60
CA LEU A 318 10.20 16.03 -6.15
C LEU A 318 9.31 15.31 -7.15
N TRP A 319 7.98 15.27 -6.90
CA TRP A 319 7.02 14.63 -7.80
C TRP A 319 7.08 15.24 -9.22
N THR A 320 7.23 16.57 -9.34
CA THR A 320 7.33 17.26 -10.63
C THR A 320 8.62 17.01 -11.41
N ARG A 321 9.64 16.46 -10.75
CA ARG A 321 10.97 16.18 -11.34
C ARG A 321 11.18 14.72 -11.70
N ILE A 322 10.27 13.83 -11.32
CA ILE A 322 10.40 12.41 -11.67
C ILE A 322 10.43 12.17 -13.18
N PRO A 323 9.58 12.82 -14.01
CA PRO A 323 9.67 12.66 -15.47
C PRO A 323 11.07 12.98 -16.01
N ASP A 324 11.75 13.97 -15.43
CA ASP A 324 13.12 14.35 -15.83
C ASP A 324 14.14 13.23 -15.52
N LEU A 325 13.93 12.44 -14.46
CA LEU A 325 14.78 11.29 -14.15
C LEU A 325 14.62 10.18 -15.19
N PHE A 326 13.39 9.92 -15.65
CA PHE A 326 13.15 8.98 -16.75
C PHE A 326 13.74 9.49 -18.07
N ALA A 327 13.64 10.80 -18.33
CA ALA A 327 14.23 11.43 -19.51
C ALA A 327 15.76 11.38 -19.56
N GLN A 328 16.41 11.44 -18.40
CA GLN A 328 17.87 11.40 -18.27
C GLN A 328 18.43 9.97 -18.19
N GLY A 329 17.63 9.02 -17.68
CA GLY A 329 18.14 7.81 -17.05
C GLY A 329 18.23 6.57 -17.94
N LEU A 330 17.64 6.56 -19.14
CA LEU A 330 17.64 5.35 -19.98
C LEU A 330 18.06 5.58 -21.43
N THR A 331 17.91 6.78 -21.99
CA THR A 331 18.48 7.17 -23.30
C THR A 331 20.00 6.96 -23.41
N LYS A 332 20.75 6.93 -22.29
CA LYS A 332 22.18 6.56 -22.25
C LYS A 332 22.46 5.17 -21.67
N ALA A 333 21.49 4.53 -21.03
CA ALA A 333 21.63 3.13 -20.61
C ALA A 333 21.52 2.17 -21.82
N PHE A 334 20.98 2.64 -22.96
CA PHE A 334 21.04 1.94 -24.25
C PHE A 334 22.49 1.66 -24.74
N GLU A 335 23.51 2.35 -24.22
CA GLU A 335 24.92 2.07 -24.52
C GLU A 335 25.66 1.31 -23.39
N PHE A 336 25.10 1.22 -22.18
CA PHE A 336 25.77 0.62 -21.02
C PHE A 336 24.92 -0.47 -20.35
N ASP A 337 24.90 -1.58 -21.06
CA ASP A 337 24.78 -2.96 -20.61
C ASP A 337 25.56 -3.23 -19.31
N VAL A 338 24.93 -3.82 -18.28
CA VAL A 338 25.45 -4.37 -17.00
C VAL A 338 26.37 -3.48 -16.12
N LEU A 339 27.31 -2.75 -16.70
CA LEU A 339 28.28 -1.85 -16.08
C LEU A 339 27.66 -0.71 -15.28
N SER A 340 26.50 -0.16 -15.68
CA SER A 340 25.82 0.87 -14.89
C SER A 340 25.18 0.31 -13.62
N VAL A 341 24.61 -0.89 -13.68
CA VAL A 341 24.08 -1.60 -12.51
C VAL A 341 25.24 -2.04 -11.60
N ALA A 342 26.32 -2.57 -12.19
CA ALA A 342 27.56 -2.88 -11.48
C ALA A 342 28.20 -1.63 -10.85
N PHE A 343 28.17 -0.47 -11.52
CA PHE A 343 28.65 0.80 -10.99
C PHE A 343 27.80 1.27 -9.82
N LEU A 344 26.47 1.21 -9.91
CA LEU A 344 25.57 1.59 -8.82
C LEU A 344 25.71 0.67 -7.60
N LEU A 345 25.85 -0.65 -7.82
CA LEU A 345 26.14 -1.61 -6.77
C LEU A 345 27.54 -1.39 -6.17
N SER A 346 28.55 -1.14 -7.00
CA SER A 346 29.93 -0.86 -6.57
C SER A 346 30.04 0.46 -5.80
N ALA A 347 29.36 1.51 -6.25
CA ALA A 347 29.26 2.78 -5.54
C ALA A 347 28.52 2.62 -4.21
N ARG A 348 27.50 1.76 -4.15
CA ARG A 348 26.77 1.44 -2.92
C ARG A 348 27.61 0.63 -1.93
N ILE A 349 28.35 -0.37 -2.41
CA ILE A 349 29.30 -1.18 -1.63
C ILE A 349 30.45 -0.29 -1.14
N ALA A 350 31.00 0.58 -1.99
CA ALA A 350 32.04 1.54 -1.62
C ALA A 350 31.53 2.56 -0.58
N TYR A 351 30.30 3.07 -0.71
CA TYR A 351 29.68 3.94 0.28
C TYR A 351 29.44 3.22 1.61
N LEU A 352 28.97 1.97 1.59
CA LEU A 352 28.78 1.15 2.80
C LEU A 352 30.13 0.83 3.46
N GLY A 353 31.13 0.48 2.67
CA GLY A 353 32.51 0.27 3.11
C GLY A 353 33.10 1.52 3.75
N TRP A 354 32.95 2.68 3.11
CA TRP A 354 33.35 3.99 3.66
C TRP A 354 32.61 4.32 4.97
N LYS A 355 31.31 4.04 5.04
CA LYS A 355 30.49 4.26 6.24
C LYS A 355 30.85 3.32 7.39
N ILE A 356 31.21 2.07 7.09
CA ILE A 356 31.71 1.09 8.08
C ILE A 356 33.10 1.51 8.55
N TYR A 357 34.00 1.91 7.64
CA TYR A 357 35.32 2.44 7.94
C TYR A 357 35.25 3.67 8.86
N ARG A 358 34.37 4.63 8.56
CA ARG A 358 34.17 5.83 9.38
C ARG A 358 33.64 5.52 10.78
N ARG A 359 32.92 4.41 10.95
CA ARG A 359 32.46 3.91 12.26
C ARG A 359 33.53 3.08 12.99
N ALA A 360 34.42 2.45 12.24
CA ALA A 360 35.53 1.64 12.76
C ALA A 360 36.81 2.46 12.97
N ALA A 361 36.78 3.79 12.82
CA ALA A 361 37.89 4.73 13.01
C ALA A 361 38.34 4.87 14.49
N GLY A 362 38.38 3.75 15.22
CA GLY A 362 39.07 3.54 16.49
C GLY A 362 39.70 2.14 16.60
N THR A 363 39.51 1.24 15.63
CA THR A 363 40.14 -0.09 15.58
C THR A 363 40.58 -0.38 14.15
N ALA A 364 41.89 -0.58 13.94
CA ALA A 364 42.50 -0.78 12.63
C ALA A 364 41.79 -1.87 11.81
N PHE A 365 41.09 -1.45 10.76
CA PHE A 365 40.50 -2.37 9.79
C PHE A 365 41.62 -2.81 8.83
N PRO A 366 41.90 -4.12 8.67
CA PRO A 366 43.04 -4.56 7.88
C PRO A 366 42.82 -4.24 6.40
N LEU A 367 43.78 -3.56 5.78
CA LEU A 367 43.83 -3.20 4.35
C LEU A 367 43.43 -4.37 3.43
N ARG A 368 43.77 -5.59 3.86
CA ARG A 368 43.43 -6.87 3.23
C ARG A 368 41.92 -7.09 2.99
N ARG A 369 41.04 -6.73 3.93
CA ARG A 369 39.57 -6.87 3.76
C ARG A 369 38.97 -5.85 2.79
N GLY A 370 39.58 -4.66 2.69
CA GLY A 370 39.18 -3.66 1.70
C GLY A 370 39.53 -4.10 0.29
N ILE A 371 40.70 -4.73 0.13
CA ILE A 371 41.17 -5.32 -1.13
C ILE A 371 40.31 -6.53 -1.52
N GLU A 372 39.96 -7.41 -0.58
CA GLU A 372 39.07 -8.57 -0.83
C GLU A 372 37.69 -8.14 -1.38
N LEU A 373 37.05 -7.12 -0.79
CA LEU A 373 35.76 -6.60 -1.27
C LEU A 373 35.83 -5.99 -2.67
N VAL A 374 36.94 -5.32 -3.00
CA VAL A 374 37.18 -4.74 -4.32
C VAL A 374 37.44 -5.86 -5.34
N LEU A 375 38.22 -6.87 -4.97
CA LEU A 375 38.48 -8.04 -5.82
C LEU A 375 37.21 -8.86 -6.05
N GLU A 376 36.38 -9.09 -5.04
CA GLU A 376 35.07 -9.76 -5.19
C GLU A 376 34.14 -8.98 -6.12
N ALA A 377 34.10 -7.64 -6.00
CA ALA A 377 33.32 -6.78 -6.90
C ALA A 377 33.83 -6.84 -8.35
N ILE A 378 35.15 -6.84 -8.56
CA ILE A 378 35.78 -6.98 -9.87
C ILE A 378 35.53 -8.38 -10.45
N LEU A 379 35.61 -9.45 -9.65
CA LEU A 379 35.35 -10.83 -10.08
C LEU A 379 33.88 -11.05 -10.47
N LEU A 380 32.93 -10.50 -9.69
CA LEU A 380 31.51 -10.56 -10.02
C LEU A 380 31.22 -9.81 -11.33
N THR A 381 31.85 -8.65 -11.52
CA THR A 381 31.73 -7.85 -12.75
C THR A 381 32.34 -8.58 -13.94
N GLY A 382 33.47 -9.26 -13.76
CA GLY A 382 34.14 -10.06 -14.80
C GLY A 382 33.37 -11.34 -15.17
N LEU A 383 32.78 -12.05 -14.19
CA LEU A 383 31.95 -13.23 -14.43
C LEU A 383 30.64 -12.91 -15.16
N MET A 384 30.06 -11.73 -14.91
CA MET A 384 28.86 -11.27 -15.61
C MET A 384 29.15 -10.74 -17.02
N GLY A 385 30.42 -10.44 -17.33
CA GLY A 385 30.88 -9.96 -18.65
C GLY A 385 31.32 -11.06 -19.62
N LEU A 386 31.28 -12.34 -19.24
CA LEU A 386 31.59 -13.44 -20.15
C LEU A 386 30.34 -13.80 -20.99
N ASP A 387 30.41 -13.37 -22.26
CA ASP A 387 29.65 -13.72 -23.46
C ASP A 387 28.43 -14.67 -23.31
N THR A 388 27.24 -14.13 -23.59
CA THR A 388 26.06 -14.92 -23.98
C THR A 388 25.27 -14.16 -25.04
N SER A 389 25.71 -14.34 -26.28
CA SER A 389 24.92 -14.11 -27.48
C SER A 389 23.64 -14.96 -27.46
N PHE A 390 22.57 -14.44 -26.86
CA PHE A 390 21.21 -15.01 -26.97
C PHE A 390 20.17 -13.89 -26.88
N VAL A 391 19.40 -13.72 -27.96
CA VAL A 391 18.46 -12.62 -28.25
C VAL A 391 17.37 -12.42 -27.17
N TRP A 392 17.19 -13.35 -26.23
CA TRP A 392 16.28 -13.23 -25.10
C TRP A 392 16.76 -12.32 -23.94
N LYS A 393 18.05 -11.94 -23.88
CA LYS A 393 18.60 -11.12 -22.77
C LYS A 393 18.29 -9.61 -22.87
N HIS A 394 17.95 -9.10 -24.06
CA HIS A 394 17.70 -7.66 -24.26
C HIS A 394 16.38 -7.21 -23.60
N GLU A 395 15.31 -8.00 -23.66
CA GLU A 395 14.01 -7.62 -23.09
C GLU A 395 13.95 -7.73 -21.56
N ILE A 396 14.57 -8.76 -20.97
CA ILE A 396 14.54 -8.98 -19.52
C ILE A 396 15.40 -7.93 -18.78
N THR A 397 16.58 -7.59 -19.31
CA THR A 397 17.46 -6.57 -18.72
C THR A 397 16.82 -5.18 -18.82
N TYR A 398 16.12 -4.90 -19.92
CA TYR A 398 15.32 -3.68 -20.09
C TYR A 398 14.17 -3.61 -19.08
N PHE A 399 13.41 -4.70 -18.93
CA PHE A 399 12.32 -4.77 -17.96
C PHE A 399 12.81 -4.56 -16.53
N LEU A 400 13.87 -5.25 -16.09
CA LEU A 400 14.36 -5.14 -14.71
C LEU A 400 14.91 -3.74 -14.41
N SER A 401 15.70 -3.15 -15.32
CA SER A 401 16.25 -1.81 -15.13
C SER A 401 15.16 -0.73 -15.06
N ALA A 402 14.17 -0.82 -15.96
CA ALA A 402 12.96 -0.02 -15.93
C ALA A 402 12.23 -0.12 -14.58
N GLU A 403 11.97 -1.36 -14.11
CA GLU A 403 11.27 -1.61 -12.86
C GLU A 403 12.07 -1.17 -11.62
N PHE A 404 13.40 -1.31 -11.63
CA PHE A 404 14.24 -0.77 -10.56
C PHE A 404 14.18 0.76 -10.48
N LEU A 405 14.17 1.46 -11.63
CA LEU A 405 14.03 2.91 -11.64
C LEU A 405 12.66 3.32 -11.08
N ARG A 406 11.58 2.67 -11.54
CA ARG A 406 10.23 2.85 -10.98
C ARG A 406 10.21 2.61 -9.47
N PHE A 407 10.83 1.53 -9.03
CA PHE A 407 10.97 1.16 -7.64
C PHE A 407 11.66 2.26 -6.83
N PHE A 408 12.84 2.74 -7.24
CA PHE A 408 13.56 3.75 -6.46
C PHE A 408 12.81 5.09 -6.42
N CYS A 409 12.21 5.52 -7.53
CA CYS A 409 11.41 6.74 -7.58
C CYS A 409 10.23 6.67 -6.60
N ALA A 410 9.43 5.60 -6.63
CA ALA A 410 8.32 5.41 -5.69
C ALA A 410 8.82 5.21 -4.25
N PHE A 411 9.85 4.39 -4.05
CA PHE A 411 10.38 4.06 -2.74
C PHE A 411 10.84 5.30 -1.97
N TYR A 412 11.67 6.14 -2.59
CA TYR A 412 12.21 7.33 -1.91
C TYR A 412 11.19 8.43 -1.69
N LEU A 413 10.18 8.55 -2.58
CA LEU A 413 9.07 9.48 -2.35
C LEU A 413 8.23 9.07 -1.14
N LEU A 414 7.92 7.77 -1.04
CA LEU A 414 6.84 7.31 -0.17
C LEU A 414 7.32 6.73 1.17
N ILE A 415 8.55 6.22 1.28
CA ILE A 415 8.97 5.46 2.46
C ILE A 415 8.95 6.28 3.75
N LEU A 416 9.35 7.56 3.69
CA LEU A 416 9.41 8.41 4.89
C LEU A 416 8.00 8.77 5.41
N PRO A 417 7.07 9.28 4.60
CA PRO A 417 5.70 9.50 5.07
C PRO A 417 5.02 8.17 5.48
N ALA A 418 5.22 7.08 4.74
CA ALA A 418 4.69 5.76 5.12
C ALA A 418 5.23 5.26 6.47
N LEU A 419 6.51 5.53 6.78
CA LEU A 419 7.09 5.21 8.08
C LEU A 419 6.41 5.97 9.23
N LEU A 420 6.07 7.25 9.03
CA LEU A 420 5.40 8.07 10.03
C LEU A 420 3.92 7.65 10.22
N LEU A 421 3.25 7.22 9.15
CA LEU A 421 1.96 6.53 9.26
C LEU A 421 2.08 5.25 10.10
N GLY A 422 3.15 4.48 9.88
CA GLY A 422 3.46 3.25 10.62
C GLY A 422 3.71 3.42 12.11
N VAL A 423 4.12 4.61 12.54
CA VAL A 423 4.30 4.95 13.95
C VAL A 423 2.96 5.21 14.64
N SER A 424 1.97 5.73 13.91
CA SER A 424 0.77 6.32 14.50
C SER A 424 -0.21 5.28 15.05
N PHE A 425 -0.51 4.23 14.29
CA PHE A 425 -1.43 3.16 14.72
C PHE A 425 -0.93 2.37 15.95
N PRO A 426 0.34 1.92 16.02
CA PRO A 426 0.87 1.26 17.22
C PRO A 426 0.87 2.14 18.47
N LEU A 427 1.07 3.46 18.33
CA LEU A 427 0.96 4.39 19.45
C LEU A 427 -0.49 4.55 19.93
N LEU A 428 -1.46 4.58 19.02
CA LEU A 428 -2.88 4.55 19.37
C LEU A 428 -3.25 3.24 20.10
N LEU A 429 -2.74 2.10 19.61
CA LEU A 429 -2.90 0.80 20.28
C LEU A 429 -2.29 0.79 21.68
N HIS A 430 -1.09 1.33 21.86
CA HIS A 430 -0.48 1.45 23.19
C HIS A 430 -1.34 2.32 24.12
N LEU A 431 -1.79 3.48 23.67
CA LEU A 431 -2.60 4.41 24.46
C LEU A 431 -3.96 3.84 24.86
N ALA A 432 -4.54 2.98 24.02
CA ALA A 432 -5.84 2.35 24.25
C ALA A 432 -5.75 1.01 25.03
N SER A 433 -4.67 0.24 24.86
CA SER A 433 -4.56 -1.11 25.45
C SER A 433 -3.80 -1.15 26.78
N HIS A 434 -2.99 -0.13 27.12
CA HIS A 434 -2.11 -0.16 28.30
C HIS A 434 -2.82 -0.32 29.66
N ARG A 435 -4.13 -0.03 29.75
CA ARG A 435 -4.95 -0.24 30.95
C ARG A 435 -6.25 -1.01 30.67
N ALA A 436 -6.33 -1.70 29.53
CA ALA A 436 -7.55 -2.39 29.13
C ALA A 436 -7.67 -3.73 29.87
N VAL A 437 -8.78 -3.93 30.60
CA VAL A 437 -9.14 -5.22 31.20
C VAL A 437 -9.42 -6.27 30.09
N ARG A 438 -10.04 -5.82 28.99
CA ARG A 438 -10.38 -6.62 27.81
C ARG A 438 -9.47 -6.24 26.64
N VAL A 439 -8.27 -6.83 26.61
CA VAL A 439 -7.21 -6.48 25.66
C VAL A 439 -7.62 -6.82 24.23
N GLY A 440 -8.23 -8.00 23.98
CA GLY A 440 -8.67 -8.42 22.66
C GLY A 440 -9.72 -7.47 22.08
N ALA A 441 -10.70 -7.06 22.88
CA ALA A 441 -11.74 -6.11 22.50
C ALA A 441 -11.20 -4.69 22.31
N SER A 442 -10.21 -4.25 23.11
CA SER A 442 -9.59 -2.92 22.95
C SER A 442 -8.74 -2.85 21.67
N VAL A 443 -7.86 -3.84 21.44
CA VAL A 443 -7.05 -3.94 20.22
C VAL A 443 -7.94 -4.10 18.99
N GLY A 444 -8.92 -5.01 19.06
CA GLY A 444 -9.88 -5.24 17.98
C GLY A 444 -10.75 -4.02 17.68
N GLY A 445 -11.18 -3.27 18.71
CA GLY A 445 -11.99 -2.05 18.53
C GLY A 445 -11.21 -0.90 17.89
N ILE A 446 -9.98 -0.64 18.34
CA ILE A 446 -9.12 0.40 17.73
C ILE A 446 -8.75 0.02 16.30
N TYR A 447 -8.41 -1.25 16.05
CA TYR A 447 -8.13 -1.74 14.71
C TYR A 447 -9.36 -1.60 13.81
N ALA A 448 -10.53 -2.06 14.24
CA ALA A 448 -11.76 -1.93 13.47
C ALA A 448 -12.15 -0.48 13.15
N VAL A 449 -12.04 0.44 14.12
CA VAL A 449 -12.34 1.86 13.89
C VAL A 449 -11.33 2.51 12.95
N ASN A 450 -10.04 2.17 13.08
CA ASN A 450 -9.02 2.62 12.14
C ASN A 450 -9.30 2.10 10.73
N THR A 451 -9.66 0.82 10.59
CA THR A 451 -9.99 0.20 9.31
C THR A 451 -11.29 0.76 8.70
N LEU A 452 -12.31 1.05 9.50
CA LEU A 452 -13.52 1.76 9.02
C LEU A 452 -13.19 3.17 8.54
N GLY A 453 -12.33 3.88 9.28
CA GLY A 453 -11.79 5.16 8.85
C GLY A 453 -11.06 5.04 7.52
N ALA A 454 -10.21 4.03 7.37
CA ALA A 454 -9.48 3.71 6.15
C ALA A 454 -10.41 3.46 4.94
N ILE A 455 -11.49 2.68 5.11
CA ILE A 455 -12.52 2.49 4.06
C ILE A 455 -13.19 3.82 3.71
N PHE A 456 -13.58 4.60 4.73
CA PHE A 456 -14.20 5.90 4.50
C PHE A 456 -13.25 6.84 3.75
N GLY A 457 -11.97 6.89 4.14
CA GLY A 457 -10.94 7.69 3.51
C GLY A 457 -10.71 7.30 2.05
N SER A 458 -10.57 6.02 1.74
CA SER A 458 -10.36 5.56 0.35
C SER A 458 -11.56 5.89 -0.55
N VAL A 459 -12.79 5.66 -0.06
CA VAL A 459 -14.03 5.95 -0.80
C VAL A 459 -14.20 7.46 -0.98
N LEU A 460 -14.08 8.25 0.10
CA LEU A 460 -14.23 9.69 0.04
C LEU A 460 -13.19 10.30 -0.92
N THR A 461 -11.94 9.88 -0.80
CA THR A 461 -10.86 10.38 -1.64
C THR A 461 -11.03 10.00 -3.10
N GLY A 462 -11.31 8.73 -3.40
CA GLY A 462 -11.46 8.24 -4.78
C GLY A 462 -12.67 8.82 -5.51
N PHE A 463 -13.83 8.90 -4.83
CA PHE A 463 -15.09 9.24 -5.50
C PHE A 463 -15.51 10.70 -5.35
N ALA A 464 -15.02 11.44 -4.36
CA ALA A 464 -15.44 12.82 -4.13
C ALA A 464 -14.27 13.82 -4.18
N VAL A 465 -13.18 13.57 -3.47
CA VAL A 465 -12.12 14.57 -3.30
C VAL A 465 -11.23 14.66 -4.54
N LEU A 466 -10.74 13.54 -5.08
CA LEU A 466 -9.89 13.54 -6.27
C LEU A 466 -10.57 14.13 -7.52
N PRO A 467 -11.83 13.78 -7.88
CA PRO A 467 -12.49 14.38 -9.03
C PRO A 467 -12.63 15.90 -8.97
N GLN A 468 -12.77 16.47 -7.76
CA GLN A 468 -13.03 17.89 -7.55
C GLN A 468 -11.76 18.71 -7.36
N LEU A 469 -10.79 18.19 -6.59
CA LEU A 469 -9.60 18.94 -6.19
C LEU A 469 -8.35 18.57 -7.00
N GLY A 470 -8.33 17.41 -7.65
CA GLY A 470 -7.14 16.82 -8.26
C GLY A 470 -6.15 16.28 -7.22
N SER A 471 -5.16 15.51 -7.67
CA SER A 471 -4.18 14.80 -6.83
C SER A 471 -3.35 15.73 -5.94
N LEU A 472 -2.80 16.82 -6.50
CA LEU A 472 -1.92 17.74 -5.78
C LEU A 472 -2.64 18.45 -4.62
N SER A 473 -3.82 19.00 -4.88
CA SER A 473 -4.62 19.67 -3.85
C SER A 473 -5.12 18.69 -2.81
N THR A 474 -5.40 17.44 -3.21
CA THR A 474 -5.78 16.39 -2.27
C THR A 474 -4.61 16.00 -1.35
N LEU A 475 -3.36 15.93 -1.85
CA LEU A 475 -2.17 15.76 -1.01
C LEU A 475 -2.01 16.90 0.00
N ARG A 476 -2.22 18.15 -0.44
CA ARG A 476 -2.19 19.33 0.45
C ARG A 476 -3.26 19.25 1.53
N ALA A 477 -4.50 18.92 1.16
CA ALA A 477 -5.61 18.77 2.10
C ALA A 477 -5.33 17.66 3.13
N ALA A 478 -4.83 16.50 2.70
CA ALA A 478 -4.43 15.41 3.59
C ALA A 478 -3.30 15.85 4.54
N ALA A 479 -2.30 16.59 4.04
CA ALA A 479 -1.21 17.12 4.86
C ALA A 479 -1.71 18.15 5.89
N THR A 480 -2.63 19.04 5.51
CA THR A 480 -3.28 19.97 6.44
C THR A 480 -4.07 19.22 7.52
N LEU A 481 -4.79 18.16 7.16
CA LEU A 481 -5.52 17.33 8.13
C LEU A 481 -4.56 16.65 9.12
N ASN A 482 -3.39 16.21 8.68
CA ASN A 482 -2.35 15.69 9.59
C ASN A 482 -1.83 16.76 10.57
N LEU A 483 -1.62 18.00 10.13
CA LEU A 483 -1.25 19.09 11.05
C LEU A 483 -2.35 19.32 12.10
N ALA A 484 -3.61 19.31 11.68
CA ALA A 484 -4.76 19.44 12.57
C ALA A 484 -4.86 18.27 13.58
N LEU A 485 -4.62 17.03 13.13
CA LEU A 485 -4.56 15.84 13.99
C LEU A 485 -3.41 15.93 15.00
N GLY A 486 -2.22 16.34 14.55
CA GLY A 486 -1.07 16.56 15.41
C GLY A 486 -1.35 17.60 16.51
N LEU A 487 -1.98 18.71 16.14
CA LEU A 487 -2.44 19.72 17.10
C LEU A 487 -3.49 19.15 18.07
N GLY A 488 -4.51 18.46 17.56
CA GLY A 488 -5.57 17.86 18.37
C GLY A 488 -5.01 16.87 19.40
N PHE A 489 -4.10 15.98 18.98
CA PHE A 489 -3.41 15.07 19.90
C PHE A 489 -2.54 15.82 20.91
N ALA A 490 -1.82 16.86 20.50
CA ALA A 490 -1.03 17.67 21.42
C ALA A 490 -1.90 18.35 22.49
N LEU A 491 -3.03 18.94 22.10
CA LEU A 491 -3.93 19.65 23.00
C LEU A 491 -4.61 18.74 24.04
N VAL A 492 -4.89 17.49 23.66
CA VAL A 492 -5.58 16.52 24.54
C VAL A 492 -4.61 15.67 25.36
N LEU A 493 -3.53 15.19 24.75
CA LEU A 493 -2.63 14.21 25.36
C LEU A 493 -1.45 14.85 26.11
N LEU A 494 -1.14 16.12 25.86
CA LEU A 494 -0.03 16.83 26.50
C LEU A 494 -0.54 17.85 27.52
N ARG A 495 0.14 17.92 28.67
CA ARG A 495 -0.08 18.98 29.66
C ARG A 495 0.62 20.26 29.20
N LEU A 496 -0.12 21.09 28.47
CA LEU A 496 0.33 22.37 27.93
C LEU A 496 -0.40 23.54 28.60
N ASP A 497 0.34 24.60 28.94
CA ASP A 497 -0.16 25.90 29.37
C ASP A 497 -0.75 26.71 28.21
N ARG A 498 -1.55 27.73 28.53
CA ARG A 498 -2.35 28.50 27.54
C ARG A 498 -1.48 29.12 26.45
N LEU A 499 -0.31 29.65 26.79
CA LEU A 499 0.59 30.28 25.83
C LEU A 499 1.11 29.25 24.81
N ARG A 500 1.59 28.09 25.27
CA ARG A 500 2.07 27.02 24.36
C ARG A 500 0.97 26.49 23.45
N ARG A 501 -0.28 26.41 23.93
CA ARG A 501 -1.42 26.02 23.09
C ARG A 501 -1.65 27.02 21.94
N LEU A 502 -1.64 28.32 22.25
CA LEU A 502 -1.82 29.38 21.25
C LEU A 502 -0.65 29.41 20.25
N LEU A 503 0.58 29.27 20.73
CA LEU A 503 1.77 29.21 19.87
C LEU A 503 1.72 28.01 18.92
N LEU A 504 1.38 26.82 19.42
CA LEU A 504 1.25 25.62 18.57
C LEU A 504 0.14 25.77 17.53
N ALA A 505 -1.01 26.34 17.92
CA ALA A 505 -2.09 26.62 16.99
C ALA A 505 -1.67 27.62 15.91
N GLY A 506 -0.97 28.69 16.28
CA GLY A 506 -0.41 29.67 15.35
C GLY A 506 0.59 29.05 14.37
N VAL A 507 1.52 28.21 14.85
CA VAL A 507 2.48 27.49 14.00
C VAL A 507 1.76 26.58 13.01
N VAL A 508 0.77 25.81 13.47
CA VAL A 508 -0.01 24.90 12.62
C VAL A 508 -0.80 25.67 11.56
N ALA A 509 -1.42 26.79 11.92
CA ALA A 509 -2.13 27.65 10.97
C ALA A 509 -1.19 28.25 9.91
N SER A 510 -0.02 28.74 10.32
CA SER A 510 1.00 29.26 9.41
C SER A 510 1.53 28.19 8.45
N LEU A 511 1.81 26.98 8.94
CA LEU A 511 2.24 25.86 8.10
C LEU A 511 1.15 25.44 7.10
N ALA A 512 -0.11 25.36 7.55
CA ALA A 512 -1.23 25.07 6.67
C ALA A 512 -1.36 26.15 5.57
N MET A 513 -1.25 27.43 5.92
CA MET A 513 -1.27 28.53 4.96
C MET A 513 -0.12 28.42 3.95
N ILE A 514 1.10 28.13 4.40
CA ILE A 514 2.26 27.91 3.52
C ILE A 514 2.02 26.75 2.55
N PHE A 515 1.38 25.66 2.97
CA PHE A 515 1.10 24.51 2.10
C PHE A 515 0.19 24.86 0.93
N TRP A 516 -0.79 25.74 1.16
CA TRP A 516 -1.75 26.18 0.14
C TRP A 516 -1.23 27.32 -0.72
N LEU A 517 -0.33 28.16 -0.19
CA LEU A 517 0.36 29.21 -0.96
C LEU A 517 1.57 28.67 -1.74
N GLY A 518 2.12 27.52 -1.35
CA GLY A 518 3.34 26.94 -1.89
C GLY A 518 3.13 26.17 -3.20
N GLN A 519 3.75 26.67 -4.28
CA GLN A 519 3.79 26.14 -5.65
C GLN A 519 2.44 26.06 -6.39
N GLY A 520 2.47 26.27 -7.71
CA GLY A 520 1.29 26.15 -8.59
C GLY A 520 0.77 24.72 -8.70
N GLY A 521 -0.06 24.45 -9.71
CA GLY A 521 -0.47 23.09 -10.08
C GLY A 521 0.71 22.24 -10.56
N TRP A 522 0.42 21.01 -11.01
CA TRP A 522 1.42 20.21 -11.70
C TRP A 522 2.05 20.97 -12.88
N ASP A 523 3.34 20.76 -13.11
CA ASP A 523 4.03 21.25 -14.30
C ASP A 523 3.49 20.50 -15.52
N ALA A 524 2.51 21.12 -16.20
CA ALA A 524 1.73 20.51 -17.27
C ALA A 524 2.60 19.95 -18.41
N PRO A 525 3.60 20.69 -18.94
CA PRO A 525 4.57 20.12 -19.88
C PRO A 525 5.28 18.88 -19.34
N ARG A 526 5.88 18.94 -18.14
CA ARG A 526 6.65 17.79 -17.61
C ARG A 526 5.80 16.55 -17.40
N MET A 527 4.57 16.72 -16.88
CA MET A 527 3.66 15.61 -16.66
C MET A 527 3.16 14.99 -17.98
N SER A 528 3.11 15.77 -19.05
CA SER A 528 2.57 15.31 -20.34
C SER A 528 3.60 14.64 -21.24
N ARG A 529 4.91 14.76 -20.96
CA ARG A 529 5.97 14.21 -21.83
C ARG A 529 5.92 12.71 -22.03
N GLY A 530 5.44 11.95 -21.04
CA GLY A 530 5.41 10.49 -21.12
C GLY A 530 6.78 9.82 -21.03
N SER A 531 7.79 10.51 -20.49
CA SER A 531 9.18 10.01 -20.37
C SER A 531 9.29 8.65 -19.68
N TYR A 532 8.37 8.32 -18.77
CA TYR A 532 8.34 7.02 -18.07
C TYR A 532 7.78 5.86 -18.92
N VAL A 533 7.09 6.16 -20.03
CA VAL A 533 6.44 5.16 -20.90
C VAL A 533 7.51 4.46 -21.74
N TYR A 534 8.36 5.25 -22.37
CA TYR A 534 9.40 4.78 -23.29
C TYR A 534 10.82 4.93 -22.74
N PHE A 535 10.95 5.54 -21.55
CA PHE A 535 12.23 5.74 -20.87
C PHE A 535 13.21 6.59 -21.68
N ASP A 536 12.67 7.65 -22.29
CA ASP A 536 13.37 8.63 -23.11
C ASP A 536 12.92 10.05 -22.77
N ALA A 537 13.37 11.03 -23.56
CA ALA A 537 13.01 12.43 -23.38
C ALA A 537 11.49 12.70 -23.44
N GLY A 538 10.70 11.77 -23.95
CA GLY A 538 9.27 11.90 -24.16
C GLY A 538 8.93 12.80 -25.36
N TRP A 539 7.66 13.19 -25.43
CA TRP A 539 7.17 14.05 -26.50
C TRP A 539 7.76 15.46 -26.42
N PRO A 540 8.22 16.06 -27.53
CA PRO A 540 8.51 17.47 -27.60
C PRO A 540 7.20 18.25 -27.47
N ILE A 541 7.12 19.16 -26.51
CA ILE A 541 5.91 19.93 -26.19
C ILE A 541 6.22 21.41 -26.35
N ASP A 542 5.63 22.03 -27.36
CA ASP A 542 5.68 23.49 -27.53
C ASP A 542 4.64 24.15 -26.62
N ARG A 543 3.45 23.53 -26.54
CA ARG A 543 2.36 24.01 -25.70
C ARG A 543 1.44 22.88 -25.24
N VAL A 544 0.95 22.95 -24.01
CA VAL A 544 -0.14 22.10 -23.54
C VAL A 544 -1.47 22.82 -23.77
N LEU A 545 -2.32 22.27 -24.63
CA LEU A 545 -3.62 22.84 -24.99
C LEU A 545 -4.72 22.41 -24.03
N TYR A 546 -4.63 21.19 -23.51
CA TYR A 546 -5.58 20.62 -22.57
C TYR A 546 -4.86 19.70 -21.58
N LEU A 547 -5.28 19.75 -20.32
CA LEU A 547 -4.82 18.86 -19.28
C LEU A 547 -5.97 18.58 -18.32
N LYS A 548 -6.29 17.30 -18.10
CA LYS A 548 -7.28 16.90 -17.11
C LYS A 548 -6.88 15.62 -16.42
N GLU A 549 -6.90 15.66 -15.10
CA GLU A 549 -6.84 14.47 -14.26
C GLU A 549 -8.20 13.78 -14.23
N ASP A 550 -8.18 12.46 -14.37
CA ASP A 550 -9.35 11.60 -14.31
C ASP A 550 -9.07 10.42 -13.35
N VAL A 551 -9.99 10.16 -12.44
CA VAL A 551 -9.82 9.12 -11.41
C VAL A 551 -9.64 7.73 -12.01
N GLN A 552 -10.20 7.46 -13.19
CA GLN A 552 -10.12 6.16 -13.86
C GLN A 552 -8.94 6.09 -14.85
N GLY A 553 -8.63 7.22 -15.52
CA GLY A 553 -7.67 7.28 -16.62
C GLY A 553 -6.31 7.91 -16.31
N GLY A 554 -6.10 8.44 -15.10
CA GLY A 554 -4.89 9.16 -14.72
C GLY A 554 -4.89 10.59 -15.28
N LEU A 555 -4.04 10.90 -16.25
CA LEU A 555 -3.87 12.23 -16.82
C LEU A 555 -4.11 12.21 -18.33
N THR A 556 -5.13 12.92 -18.81
CA THR A 556 -5.34 13.13 -20.26
C THR A 556 -4.81 14.50 -20.65
N SER A 557 -3.98 14.55 -21.69
CA SER A 557 -3.46 15.80 -22.23
C SER A 557 -3.60 15.89 -23.75
N VAL A 558 -3.74 17.12 -24.23
CA VAL A 558 -3.59 17.45 -25.65
C VAL A 558 -2.44 18.43 -25.74
N ILE A 559 -1.38 18.03 -26.44
CA ILE A 559 -0.17 18.83 -26.63
C ILE A 559 -0.08 19.31 -28.08
N GLU A 560 0.59 20.43 -28.27
CA GLU A 560 1.01 20.96 -29.56
C GLU A 560 2.51 20.69 -29.73
N THR A 561 2.87 20.13 -30.88
CA THR A 561 4.24 19.78 -31.26
C THR A 561 4.43 20.04 -32.75
N GLY A 562 5.14 21.13 -33.08
CA GLY A 562 5.12 21.72 -34.41
C GLY A 562 3.69 22.07 -34.84
N GLU A 563 3.25 21.57 -36.00
CA GLU A 563 1.88 21.76 -36.50
C GLU A 563 0.89 20.70 -36.00
N ALA A 564 1.37 19.67 -35.29
CA ALA A 564 0.56 18.55 -34.84
C ALA A 564 -0.01 18.80 -33.44
N ARG A 565 -1.27 18.39 -33.26
CA ARG A 565 -1.93 18.23 -31.97
C ARG A 565 -2.00 16.76 -31.64
N VAL A 566 -1.41 16.39 -30.52
CA VAL A 566 -1.29 15.00 -30.08
C VAL A 566 -2.10 14.80 -28.81
N MET A 567 -3.00 13.82 -28.82
CA MET A 567 -3.72 13.37 -27.64
C MET A 567 -2.89 12.30 -26.93
N LEU A 568 -2.65 12.51 -25.63
CA LEU A 568 -1.91 11.61 -24.77
C LEU A 568 -2.77 11.19 -23.58
N SER A 569 -2.68 9.91 -23.21
CA SER A 569 -3.21 9.39 -21.95
C SER A 569 -2.04 8.90 -21.12
N ASN A 570 -1.83 9.54 -19.98
CA ASN A 570 -0.66 9.40 -19.12
C ASN A 570 0.66 9.61 -19.89
N GLY A 571 0.70 10.52 -20.87
CA GLY A 571 1.88 10.71 -21.73
C GLY A 571 2.09 9.61 -22.77
N LYS A 572 1.23 8.57 -22.82
CA LYS A 572 1.21 7.57 -23.90
C LYS A 572 0.34 8.06 -25.06
N PHE A 573 0.85 7.93 -26.28
CA PHE A 573 0.17 8.31 -27.51
C PHE A 573 -1.20 7.65 -27.67
N GLN A 574 -2.22 8.45 -27.98
CA GLN A 574 -3.59 7.99 -28.30
C GLN A 574 -4.04 8.39 -29.72
N GLY A 575 -3.34 9.31 -30.37
CA GLY A 575 -3.62 9.79 -31.72
C GLY A 575 -3.21 11.23 -31.93
N ASN A 576 -3.18 11.67 -33.18
CA ASN A 576 -2.94 13.06 -33.57
C ASN A 576 -3.80 13.48 -34.77
N ASN A 577 -3.67 14.74 -35.17
CA ASN A 577 -4.24 15.32 -36.40
C ASN A 577 -3.22 15.40 -37.56
N ALA A 578 -2.15 14.60 -37.53
CA ALA A 578 -1.05 14.65 -38.49
C ALA A 578 -0.79 13.27 -39.12
N GLY A 579 0.47 12.83 -39.25
CA GLY A 579 0.85 11.63 -40.00
C GLY A 579 0.16 10.32 -39.58
N GLU A 580 -0.33 10.21 -38.34
CA GLU A 580 -0.98 9.00 -37.82
C GLU A 580 -2.48 8.90 -38.14
N VAL A 581 -3.07 9.95 -38.71
CA VAL A 581 -4.48 9.93 -39.16
C VAL A 581 -4.68 8.82 -40.19
N GLY A 582 -3.72 8.61 -41.09
CA GLY A 582 -3.78 7.54 -42.09
C GLY A 582 -3.83 6.14 -41.46
N ALA A 583 -3.08 5.90 -40.38
CA ALA A 583 -3.12 4.62 -39.66
C ALA A 583 -4.47 4.41 -38.96
N GLN A 584 -5.01 5.46 -38.34
CA GLN A 584 -6.32 5.40 -37.68
C GLN A 584 -7.48 5.16 -38.65
N ILE A 585 -7.42 5.74 -39.85
CA ILE A 585 -8.38 5.47 -40.94
C ILE A 585 -8.24 4.02 -41.42
N ARG A 586 -7.00 3.52 -41.58
CA ARG A 586 -6.76 2.12 -42.00
C ARG A 586 -7.28 1.08 -40.99
N PHE A 587 -7.35 1.41 -39.70
CA PHE A 587 -8.02 0.55 -38.71
C PHE A 587 -9.51 0.31 -39.02
N ALA A 588 -10.17 1.23 -39.72
CA ALA A 588 -11.54 1.04 -40.20
C ALA A 588 -11.56 0.41 -41.60
N LEU A 589 -10.78 0.94 -42.54
CA LEU A 589 -10.85 0.53 -43.94
C LEU A 589 -10.40 -0.91 -44.18
N ILE A 590 -9.35 -1.39 -43.50
CA ILE A 590 -8.83 -2.75 -43.73
C ILE A 590 -9.89 -3.80 -43.37
N PRO A 591 -10.52 -3.80 -42.18
CA PRO A 591 -11.63 -4.71 -41.89
C PRO A 591 -12.82 -4.58 -42.86
N ILE A 592 -13.12 -3.37 -43.32
CA ILE A 592 -14.21 -3.10 -44.29
C ILE A 592 -13.99 -3.87 -45.61
N LEU A 593 -12.75 -4.02 -46.06
CA LEU A 593 -12.44 -4.78 -47.29
C LEU A 593 -12.80 -6.28 -47.19
N PHE A 594 -12.91 -6.82 -45.98
CA PHE A 594 -13.18 -8.24 -45.74
C PHE A 594 -14.60 -8.51 -45.22
N THR A 595 -15.42 -7.47 -45.01
CA THR A 595 -16.79 -7.60 -44.50
C THR A 595 -17.79 -7.52 -45.64
N GLN A 596 -18.79 -8.42 -45.62
CA GLN A 596 -19.86 -8.48 -46.62
C GLN A 596 -21.16 -7.83 -46.10
N GLU A 597 -21.31 -7.71 -44.79
CA GLU A 597 -22.48 -7.15 -44.11
C GLU A 597 -22.04 -6.00 -43.18
N PHE A 598 -22.68 -4.83 -43.32
CA PHE A 598 -22.28 -3.58 -42.64
C PHE A 598 -23.31 -3.08 -41.60
N GLU A 599 -24.18 -3.95 -41.09
CA GLU A 599 -25.28 -3.54 -40.21
C GLU A 599 -24.82 -3.05 -38.83
N ARG A 600 -23.68 -3.54 -38.34
CA ARG A 600 -23.17 -3.26 -36.99
C ARG A 600 -21.64 -3.22 -36.99
N ALA A 601 -21.08 -2.25 -36.29
CA ALA A 601 -19.65 -2.15 -36.05
C ALA A 601 -19.35 -1.87 -34.57
N LEU A 602 -18.29 -2.49 -34.05
CA LEU A 602 -17.78 -2.24 -32.70
C LEU A 602 -16.36 -1.67 -32.81
N VAL A 603 -16.20 -0.40 -32.45
CA VAL A 603 -14.89 0.24 -32.35
C VAL A 603 -14.45 0.22 -30.89
N ILE A 604 -13.38 -0.53 -30.59
CA ILE A 604 -12.82 -0.62 -29.23
C ILE A 604 -11.74 0.45 -29.08
N GLY A 605 -12.04 1.48 -28.28
CA GLY A 605 -11.16 2.63 -28.04
C GLY A 605 -11.49 3.79 -28.98
N LEU A 606 -11.77 4.97 -28.40
CA LEU A 606 -12.19 6.15 -29.18
C LEU A 606 -11.01 6.89 -29.81
N GLY A 607 -9.84 6.90 -29.15
CA GLY A 607 -8.68 7.68 -29.59
C GLY A 607 -9.07 9.14 -29.88
N THR A 608 -8.68 9.66 -31.05
CA THR A 608 -9.11 10.97 -31.56
C THR A 608 -10.40 10.92 -32.38
N GLY A 609 -11.06 9.76 -32.48
CA GLY A 609 -12.33 9.57 -33.19
C GLY A 609 -12.22 9.33 -34.70
N ASN A 610 -11.02 9.35 -35.30
CA ASN A 610 -10.86 9.17 -36.76
C ASN A 610 -11.34 7.78 -37.24
N THR A 611 -11.04 6.71 -36.49
CA THR A 611 -11.51 5.36 -36.81
C THR A 611 -13.03 5.31 -36.79
N LEU A 612 -13.66 5.82 -35.72
CA LEU A 612 -15.11 5.85 -35.58
C LEU A 612 -15.77 6.67 -36.71
N ARG A 613 -15.20 7.84 -37.05
CA ARG A 613 -15.64 8.67 -38.17
C ARG A 613 -15.53 7.96 -39.53
N THR A 614 -14.60 7.03 -39.70
CA THR A 614 -14.42 6.30 -40.95
C THR A 614 -15.39 5.12 -41.05
N VAL A 615 -15.76 4.54 -39.91
CA VAL A 615 -16.74 3.45 -39.80
C VAL A 615 -18.18 3.97 -39.96
N ALA A 616 -18.48 5.14 -39.39
CA ALA A 616 -19.76 5.83 -39.49
C ALA A 616 -19.90 6.58 -40.82
#